data_AF-A0A4Q1SIF0-F1
#
_entry.id   AF-A0A4Q1SIF0-F1
#
_cell.length_a   1.000
_cell.length_b   1.000
_cell.length_c   1.000
_cell.angle_alpha   90.00
_cell.angle_beta   90.00
_cell.angle_gamma   90.00
#
_symmetry.space_group_name_H-M   'P 1'
#
loop_
_entity.id
_entity.type
_entity.pdbx_description
1 polymer ?
#
loop_
_entity_poly.entity_id
_entity_poly.type
_entity_poly.pdbx_seq_one_letter_code
_entity_poly.pdbx_strand_id
1 'polypeptide(L)'
;MPRKTSSSPAKTEVGRELSAATRKLQMLRTLVCGNKYEKVAREQGALHIAGVDEVGRGCLFGPVVAAAVILPPETDIPGLRDSKQLTQKERERLNEVVRGTALGMAIVEVDVETIDRVNIYQATRLAMTRAALALSPEPDHLLIDAMRLELGPGRSCSQTSITYGDSLSISIAAASVVAKVYRDKLMCELDTQYPEYGLASHKGYGTPPHLAALREHGPTPLHRRSFRPVAMALLP
;
A
#
# COMPACT_ATOMS: atom_id res chain seq x y z
N MET A 1 29.95 -60.38 25.72
CA MET A 1 28.76 -60.59 24.87
C MET A 1 27.53 -60.33 25.74
N PRO A 2 26.55 -59.45 25.42
CA PRO A 2 26.39 -58.51 24.29
C PRO A 2 26.31 -57.03 24.73
N ARG A 3 26.74 -56.11 23.86
CA ARG A 3 26.53 -54.66 24.00
C ARG A 3 25.08 -54.32 23.66
N LYS A 4 24.36 -53.66 24.57
CA LYS A 4 23.07 -53.02 24.27
C LYS A 4 23.34 -51.77 23.44
N THR A 5 23.06 -51.83 22.14
CA THR A 5 22.99 -50.67 21.25
C THR A 5 21.67 -49.95 21.53
N SER A 6 21.71 -48.84 22.27
CA SER A 6 20.58 -47.92 22.36
C SER A 6 20.56 -47.05 21.11
N SER A 7 19.69 -47.39 20.16
CA SER A 7 19.31 -46.54 19.05
C SER A 7 18.60 -45.30 19.59
N SER A 8 19.22 -44.12 19.41
CA SER A 8 18.50 -42.84 19.56
C SER A 8 17.46 -42.74 18.44
N PRO A 9 16.20 -42.39 18.74
CA PRO A 9 15.23 -42.10 17.68
C PRO A 9 15.66 -40.81 16.98
N ALA A 10 15.79 -40.88 15.66
CA ALA A 10 15.98 -39.73 14.80
C ALA A 10 14.85 -38.72 15.07
N LYS A 11 15.20 -37.52 15.54
CA LYS A 11 14.28 -36.39 15.60
C LYS A 11 13.89 -36.06 14.17
N THR A 12 12.68 -36.42 13.79
CA THR A 12 12.05 -35.97 12.56
C THR A 12 11.86 -34.46 12.69
N GLU A 13 12.72 -33.68 12.03
CA GLU A 13 12.47 -32.25 11.82
C GLU A 13 11.19 -32.13 10.98
N VAL A 14 10.07 -31.90 11.65
CA VAL A 14 8.84 -31.47 11.00
C VAL A 14 9.10 -30.04 10.51
N GLY A 15 9.60 -29.92 9.28
CA GLY A 15 9.71 -28.63 8.61
C GLY A 15 8.35 -27.96 8.59
N ARG A 16 8.17 -26.92 9.39
CA ARG A 16 6.94 -26.12 9.39
C ARG A 16 6.78 -25.54 8.00
N GLU A 17 5.77 -26.00 7.26
CA GLU A 17 5.38 -25.37 6.00
C GLU A 17 5.10 -23.89 6.23
N LEU A 18 5.81 -23.04 5.48
CA LEU A 18 5.64 -21.60 5.56
C LEU A 18 4.21 -21.22 5.17
N SER A 19 3.61 -20.26 5.88
CA SER A 19 2.29 -19.75 5.49
C SER A 19 2.32 -19.14 4.09
N ALA A 20 1.18 -19.09 3.40
CA ALA A 20 1.07 -18.46 2.08
C ALA A 20 1.55 -16.99 2.09
N ALA A 21 1.26 -16.25 3.18
CA ALA A 21 1.72 -14.89 3.37
C ALA A 21 3.25 -14.81 3.51
N THR A 22 3.86 -15.74 4.26
CA THR A 22 5.31 -15.82 4.42
C THR A 22 6.02 -16.17 3.11
N ARG A 23 5.47 -17.11 2.33
CA ARG A 23 5.98 -17.45 0.99
C ARG A 23 5.90 -16.26 0.04
N LYS A 24 4.78 -15.53 0.05
CA LYS A 24 4.61 -14.31 -0.74
C LYS A 24 5.65 -13.26 -0.37
N LEU A 25 5.87 -13.00 0.91
CA LEU A 25 6.89 -12.04 1.37
C LEU A 25 8.30 -12.45 0.98
N GLN A 26 8.63 -13.75 1.03
CA GLN A 26 9.92 -14.24 0.55
C GLN A 26 10.09 -14.03 -0.95
N MET A 27 9.08 -14.33 -1.75
CA MET A 27 9.08 -14.08 -3.19
C MET A 27 9.21 -12.58 -3.52
N LEU A 28 8.49 -11.70 -2.82
CA LEU A 28 8.59 -10.25 -3.05
C LEU A 28 10.00 -9.70 -2.76
N ARG A 29 10.76 -10.32 -1.86
CA ARG A 29 12.15 -9.95 -1.57
C ARG A 29 13.12 -10.32 -2.69
N THR A 30 12.77 -11.25 -3.57
CA THR A 30 13.60 -11.59 -4.73
C THR A 30 13.36 -10.67 -5.92
N LEU A 31 12.31 -9.84 -5.88
CA LEU A 31 12.03 -8.88 -6.92
C LEU A 31 12.96 -7.68 -6.81
N VAL A 32 13.41 -7.18 -7.96
CA VAL A 32 14.25 -5.99 -8.04
C VAL A 32 13.38 -4.84 -8.50
N CYS A 33 13.21 -3.86 -7.61
CA CYS A 33 12.60 -2.58 -7.94
C CYS A 33 13.59 -1.81 -8.82
N GLY A 34 13.14 -1.37 -10.00
CA GLY A 34 13.99 -0.65 -10.94
C GLY A 34 13.17 0.17 -11.92
N ASN A 35 13.81 0.62 -12.99
CA ASN A 35 13.21 1.52 -13.98
C ASN A 35 12.79 0.81 -15.29
N LYS A 36 12.57 -0.51 -15.25
CA LYS A 36 12.27 -1.31 -16.45
C LYS A 36 11.01 -0.82 -17.16
N TYR A 37 9.94 -0.60 -16.41
CA TYR A 37 8.65 -0.20 -16.98
C TYR A 37 8.66 1.25 -17.46
N GLU A 38 9.38 2.09 -16.74
CA GLU A 38 9.62 3.48 -17.10
C GLU A 38 10.39 3.57 -18.42
N LYS A 39 11.42 2.75 -18.61
CA LYS A 39 12.17 2.67 -19.88
C LYS A 39 11.28 2.27 -21.04
N VAL A 40 10.47 1.22 -20.88
CA VAL A 40 9.51 0.79 -21.91
C VAL A 40 8.53 1.91 -22.27
N ALA A 41 8.01 2.63 -21.28
CA ALA A 41 7.11 3.77 -21.54
C ALA A 41 7.83 4.91 -22.28
N ARG A 42 9.09 5.22 -21.93
CA ARG A 42 9.89 6.24 -22.64
C ARG A 42 10.19 5.85 -24.08
N GLU A 43 10.51 4.58 -24.34
CA GLU A 43 10.70 4.05 -25.69
C GLU A 43 9.44 4.18 -26.56
N GLN A 44 8.27 4.20 -25.94
CA GLN A 44 6.97 4.45 -26.58
C GLN A 44 6.63 5.94 -26.70
N GLY A 45 7.53 6.84 -26.31
CA GLY A 45 7.39 8.29 -26.43
C GLY A 45 6.80 9.00 -25.20
N ALA A 46 6.60 8.30 -24.08
CA ALA A 46 6.15 8.91 -22.83
C ALA A 46 7.23 9.84 -22.24
N LEU A 47 6.85 11.05 -21.83
CA LEU A 47 7.75 12.04 -21.22
C LEU A 47 7.48 12.15 -19.72
N HIS A 48 6.22 12.24 -19.33
CA HIS A 48 5.77 12.33 -17.94
C HIS A 48 5.11 11.02 -17.52
N ILE A 49 5.92 10.14 -16.94
CA ILE A 49 5.47 8.84 -16.44
C ILE A 49 5.16 8.96 -14.94
N ALA A 50 3.91 8.71 -14.57
CA ALA A 50 3.49 8.68 -13.17
C ALA A 50 3.35 7.25 -12.65
N GLY A 51 3.94 6.97 -11.50
CA GLY A 51 3.59 5.81 -10.69
C GLY A 51 2.41 6.12 -9.79
N VAL A 52 1.49 5.17 -9.63
CA VAL A 52 0.28 5.32 -8.81
C VAL A 52 0.10 4.09 -7.92
N ASP A 53 -0.08 4.31 -6.62
CA ASP A 53 -0.30 3.25 -5.62
C ASP A 53 -1.21 3.75 -4.47
N GLU A 54 -1.77 2.80 -3.72
CA GLU A 54 -2.66 3.05 -2.59
C GLU A 54 -2.19 2.42 -1.27
N VAL A 55 -2.76 2.93 -0.18
CA VAL A 55 -2.67 2.30 1.13
C VAL A 55 -4.00 2.35 1.87
N GLY A 56 -4.22 1.35 2.73
CA GLY A 56 -5.35 1.34 3.66
C GLY A 56 -6.57 0.57 3.18
N ARG A 57 -6.51 -0.17 2.07
CA ARG A 57 -7.66 -0.96 1.58
C ARG A 57 -8.21 -1.95 2.60
N GLY A 58 -7.34 -2.67 3.30
CA GLY A 58 -7.74 -3.67 4.29
C GLY A 58 -8.02 -3.13 5.70
N CYS A 59 -7.96 -1.80 5.91
CA CYS A 59 -8.19 -1.22 7.23
C CYS A 59 -9.69 -1.17 7.56
N LEU A 60 -10.02 -1.28 8.85
CA LEU A 60 -11.37 -1.10 9.37
C LEU A 60 -11.67 0.37 9.69
N PHE A 61 -10.63 1.19 9.87
CA PHE A 61 -10.71 2.59 10.29
C PHE A 61 -10.03 3.51 9.29
N GLY A 62 -10.63 4.68 9.06
CA GLY A 62 -10.05 5.80 8.32
C GLY A 62 -10.09 5.62 6.80
N PRO A 63 -9.57 6.60 6.06
CA PRO A 63 -9.69 6.65 4.61
C PRO A 63 -8.82 5.60 3.91
N VAL A 64 -9.09 5.41 2.62
CA VAL A 64 -8.10 4.89 1.66
C VAL A 64 -7.35 6.08 1.09
N VAL A 65 -6.02 5.97 0.99
CA VAL A 65 -5.15 7.03 0.51
C VAL A 65 -4.43 6.52 -0.73
N ALA A 66 -4.42 7.32 -1.79
CA ALA A 66 -3.59 7.06 -2.95
C ALA A 66 -2.59 8.21 -3.17
N ALA A 67 -1.45 7.88 -3.74
CA ALA A 67 -0.51 8.88 -4.24
C ALA A 67 -0.19 8.61 -5.70
N ALA A 68 0.15 9.68 -6.42
CA ALA A 68 0.70 9.63 -7.75
C ALA A 68 2.00 10.44 -7.76
N VAL A 69 3.06 9.91 -8.38
CA VAL A 69 4.40 10.51 -8.38
C VAL A 69 5.01 10.43 -9.78
N ILE A 70 5.51 11.56 -10.29
CA ILE A 70 6.33 11.65 -11.50
C ILE A 70 7.78 11.88 -11.06
N LEU A 71 8.68 11.00 -11.48
CA LEU A 71 10.11 11.12 -11.24
C LEU A 71 10.84 11.61 -12.50
N PRO A 72 11.97 12.33 -12.36
CA PRO A 72 12.85 12.65 -13.48
C PRO A 72 13.30 11.40 -14.27
N PRO A 73 13.66 11.54 -15.55
CA PRO A 73 14.30 10.47 -16.31
C PRO A 73 15.56 9.94 -15.61
N GLU A 74 15.83 8.64 -15.77
CA GLU A 74 16.98 7.95 -15.16
C GLU A 74 17.14 8.15 -13.64
N THR A 75 16.04 8.48 -12.93
CA THR A 75 16.04 8.52 -11.47
C THR A 75 16.41 7.16 -10.89
N ASP A 76 17.38 7.18 -9.99
CA ASP A 76 17.71 6.07 -9.09
C ASP A 76 17.64 6.57 -7.65
N ILE A 77 16.88 5.87 -6.81
CA ILE A 77 16.72 6.18 -5.39
C ILE A 77 17.12 4.91 -4.62
N PRO A 78 18.38 4.84 -4.15
CA PRO A 78 18.88 3.66 -3.47
C PRO A 78 18.02 3.23 -2.28
N GLY A 79 17.57 1.97 -2.33
CA GLY A 79 16.74 1.34 -1.30
C GLY A 79 15.24 1.57 -1.45
N LEU A 80 14.79 2.31 -2.46
CA LEU A 80 13.37 2.44 -2.77
C LEU A 80 12.81 1.11 -3.30
N ARG A 81 11.76 0.63 -2.65
CA ARG A 81 11.06 -0.65 -2.92
C ARG A 81 9.70 -0.62 -2.20
N ASP A 82 8.93 -1.71 -2.33
CA ASP A 82 7.66 -1.90 -1.62
C ASP A 82 7.73 -1.40 -0.17
N SER A 83 6.85 -0.45 0.14
CA SER A 83 6.79 0.24 1.42
C SER A 83 6.60 -0.73 2.60
N LYS A 84 5.99 -1.89 2.37
CA LYS A 84 5.78 -2.95 3.37
C LYS A 84 7.08 -3.66 3.76
N GLN A 85 8.10 -3.62 2.91
CA GLN A 85 9.42 -4.23 3.14
C GLN A 85 10.39 -3.28 3.85
N LEU A 86 10.00 -2.03 4.07
CA LEU A 86 10.80 -1.00 4.70
C LEU A 86 10.42 -0.82 6.17
N THR A 87 11.38 -0.48 7.01
CA THR A 87 11.09 0.03 8.37
C THR A 87 10.45 1.41 8.28
N GLN A 88 9.79 1.85 9.36
CA GLN A 88 9.21 3.20 9.40
C GLN A 88 10.25 4.29 9.14
N LYS A 89 11.41 4.21 9.81
CA LYS A 89 12.51 5.15 9.64
C LYS A 89 13.03 5.21 8.19
N GLU A 90 13.17 4.05 7.54
CA GLU A 90 13.58 4.01 6.14
C GLU A 90 12.52 4.62 5.22
N ARG A 91 11.22 4.33 5.46
CA ARG A 91 10.12 4.94 4.69
C ARG A 91 10.10 6.45 4.82
N GLU A 92 10.24 6.99 6.03
CA GLU A 92 10.25 8.43 6.27
C GLU A 92 11.41 9.11 5.53
N ARG A 93 12.62 8.56 5.65
CA ARG A 93 13.80 9.02 4.90
C ARG A 93 13.58 8.97 3.38
N LEU A 94 13.07 7.86 2.87
CA LEU A 94 12.82 7.70 1.43
C LEU A 94 11.70 8.62 0.93
N ASN A 95 10.66 8.87 1.74
CA ASN A 95 9.62 9.84 1.43
C ASN A 95 10.20 11.25 1.28
N GLU A 96 11.14 11.67 2.14
CA GLU A 96 11.83 12.97 1.98
C GLU A 96 12.62 13.03 0.67
N VAL A 97 13.36 11.96 0.33
CA VAL A 97 14.11 11.88 -0.93
C VAL A 97 13.16 11.94 -2.14
N VAL A 98 12.08 11.17 -2.13
CA VAL A 98 11.08 11.18 -3.21
C VAL A 98 10.48 12.57 -3.37
N ARG A 99 10.12 13.23 -2.28
CA ARG A 99 9.54 14.59 -2.30
C ARG A 99 10.52 15.64 -2.84
N GLY A 100 11.81 15.51 -2.54
CA GLY A 100 12.85 16.40 -3.05
C GLY A 100 13.20 16.17 -4.51
N THR A 101 12.95 14.97 -5.04
CA THR A 101 13.31 14.57 -6.41
C THR A 101 12.15 14.64 -7.39
N ALA A 102 10.90 14.44 -6.94
CA ALA A 102 9.75 14.33 -7.82
C ALA A 102 9.48 15.61 -8.64
N LEU A 103 9.17 15.43 -9.92
CA LEU A 103 8.71 16.50 -10.81
C LEU A 103 7.27 16.91 -10.53
N GLY A 104 6.46 15.95 -10.07
CA GLY A 104 5.06 16.15 -9.73
C GLY A 104 4.61 15.08 -8.72
N MET A 105 3.77 15.47 -7.78
CA MET A 105 3.25 14.57 -6.76
C MET A 105 1.88 15.03 -6.31
N ALA A 106 0.96 14.07 -6.13
CA ALA A 106 -0.35 14.30 -5.56
C ALA A 106 -0.70 13.20 -4.56
N ILE A 107 -1.46 13.55 -3.53
CA ILE A 107 -1.97 12.64 -2.51
C ILE A 107 -3.46 12.91 -2.39
N VAL A 108 -4.27 11.86 -2.43
CA VAL A 108 -5.73 11.96 -2.33
C VAL A 108 -6.26 10.95 -1.32
N GLU A 109 -7.14 11.44 -0.47
CA GLU A 109 -7.93 10.62 0.45
C GLU A 109 -9.33 10.38 -0.13
N VAL A 110 -9.85 9.19 0.10
CA VAL A 110 -11.28 8.90 -0.05
C VAL A 110 -11.80 8.42 1.31
N ASP A 111 -12.78 9.18 1.81
CA ASP A 111 -13.35 9.02 3.14
C ASP A 111 -14.15 7.71 3.33
N VAL A 112 -14.42 7.42 4.60
CA VAL A 112 -15.13 6.22 5.05
C VAL A 112 -16.56 6.15 4.50
N GLU A 113 -17.25 7.29 4.46
CA GLU A 113 -18.61 7.37 3.92
C GLU A 113 -18.66 6.97 2.45
N THR A 114 -17.71 7.46 1.66
CA THR A 114 -17.56 7.12 0.25
C THR A 114 -17.19 5.65 0.10
N ILE A 115 -16.26 5.13 0.91
CA ILE A 115 -15.91 3.69 0.90
C ILE A 115 -17.16 2.83 1.14
N ASP A 116 -17.95 3.15 2.14
CA ASP A 116 -19.17 2.41 2.47
C ASP A 116 -20.22 2.52 1.37
N ARG A 117 -20.32 3.67 0.68
CA ARG A 117 -21.26 3.91 -0.42
C ARG A 117 -20.90 3.18 -1.71
N VAL A 118 -19.63 3.19 -2.12
CA VAL A 118 -19.21 2.69 -3.45
C VAL A 118 -18.44 1.38 -3.41
N ASN A 119 -18.18 0.82 -2.24
CA ASN A 119 -17.25 -0.28 -1.94
C ASN A 119 -15.76 0.07 -2.04
N ILE A 120 -14.92 -0.73 -1.38
CA ILE A 120 -13.47 -0.46 -1.28
C ILE A 120 -12.72 -0.50 -2.61
N TYR A 121 -13.17 -1.34 -3.57
CA TYR A 121 -12.54 -1.41 -4.87
C TYR A 121 -12.74 -0.11 -5.66
N GLN A 122 -13.99 0.38 -5.73
CA GLN A 122 -14.28 1.64 -6.43
C GLN A 122 -13.73 2.86 -5.69
N ALA A 123 -13.75 2.87 -4.35
CA ALA A 123 -13.14 3.93 -3.57
C ALA A 123 -11.62 4.02 -3.79
N THR A 124 -10.94 2.88 -3.94
CA THR A 124 -9.52 2.85 -4.29
C THR A 124 -9.29 3.41 -5.69
N ARG A 125 -10.05 2.95 -6.69
CA ARG A 125 -9.97 3.46 -8.06
C ARG A 125 -10.20 4.97 -8.10
N LEU A 126 -11.17 5.46 -7.33
CA LEU A 126 -11.45 6.89 -7.20
C LEU A 126 -10.28 7.67 -6.62
N ALA A 127 -9.67 7.18 -5.53
CA ALA A 127 -8.49 7.81 -4.92
C ALA A 127 -7.32 7.89 -5.91
N MET A 128 -7.02 6.78 -6.58
CA MET A 128 -5.94 6.71 -7.57
C MET A 128 -6.19 7.58 -8.80
N THR A 129 -7.40 7.52 -9.38
CA THR A 129 -7.79 8.39 -10.50
C THR A 129 -7.62 9.85 -10.11
N ARG A 130 -8.17 10.27 -8.95
CA ARG A 130 -8.05 11.65 -8.49
C ARG A 130 -6.59 12.06 -8.26
N ALA A 131 -5.75 11.19 -7.70
CA ALA A 131 -4.33 11.46 -7.52
C ALA A 131 -3.62 11.66 -8.87
N ALA A 132 -3.87 10.78 -9.85
CA ALA A 132 -3.30 10.91 -11.19
C ALA A 132 -3.76 12.19 -11.90
N LEU A 133 -5.05 12.55 -11.79
CA LEU A 133 -5.61 13.75 -12.41
C LEU A 133 -5.13 15.06 -11.77
N ALA A 134 -4.68 15.02 -10.50
CA ALA A 134 -4.19 16.17 -9.75
C ALA A 134 -2.69 16.47 -9.99
N LEU A 135 -2.00 15.65 -10.78
CA LEU A 135 -0.59 15.87 -11.09
C LEU A 135 -0.38 17.08 -12.01
N SER A 136 0.68 17.84 -11.70
CA SER A 136 1.26 18.86 -12.56
C SER A 136 2.79 18.67 -12.53
N PRO A 137 3.47 18.45 -13.67
CA PRO A 137 2.91 18.35 -15.03
C PRO A 137 1.93 17.19 -15.21
N GLU A 138 1.05 17.27 -16.21
CA GLU A 138 0.10 16.19 -16.51
C GLU A 138 0.85 14.95 -17.04
N PRO A 139 0.56 13.74 -16.54
CA PRO A 139 1.19 12.52 -17.01
C PRO A 139 0.66 12.07 -18.37
N ASP A 140 1.55 11.57 -19.23
CA ASP A 140 1.22 10.95 -20.52
C ASP A 140 1.25 9.40 -20.47
N HIS A 141 1.82 8.83 -19.41
CA HIS A 141 1.74 7.41 -19.09
C HIS A 141 1.57 7.16 -17.57
N LEU A 142 0.69 6.23 -17.21
CA LEU A 142 0.54 5.75 -15.82
C LEU A 142 1.08 4.32 -15.66
N LEU A 143 1.92 4.13 -14.65
CA LEU A 143 2.28 2.81 -14.11
C LEU A 143 1.48 2.62 -12.82
N ILE A 144 0.64 1.59 -12.77
CA ILE A 144 -0.36 1.42 -11.70
C ILE A 144 -0.24 0.03 -11.07
N ASP A 145 -0.31 -0.06 -9.73
CA ASP A 145 -0.34 -1.36 -9.06
C ASP A 145 -1.69 -2.06 -9.27
N ALA A 146 -1.67 -3.11 -10.09
CA ALA A 146 -2.75 -4.08 -10.29
C ALA A 146 -4.18 -3.51 -10.56
N MET A 147 -4.31 -2.35 -11.22
CA MET A 147 -5.62 -1.85 -11.68
C MET A 147 -5.59 -0.93 -12.89
N ARG A 148 -6.77 -0.67 -13.46
CA ARG A 148 -7.00 0.26 -14.57
C ARG A 148 -7.85 1.45 -14.11
N LEU A 149 -7.41 2.65 -14.49
CA LEU A 149 -8.05 3.91 -14.11
C LEU A 149 -8.86 4.49 -15.27
N GLU A 150 -10.04 5.01 -14.96
CA GLU A 150 -10.86 5.77 -15.89
C GLU A 150 -10.56 7.25 -15.69
N LEU A 151 -9.86 7.86 -16.66
CA LEU A 151 -9.40 9.27 -16.56
C LEU A 151 -10.40 10.28 -17.15
N GLY A 152 -11.48 9.79 -17.76
CA GLY A 152 -12.48 10.61 -18.44
C GLY A 152 -12.20 10.81 -19.94
N PRO A 153 -13.19 11.34 -20.68
CA PRO A 153 -13.09 11.57 -22.11
C PRO A 153 -12.05 12.66 -22.43
N GLY A 154 -11.34 12.49 -23.55
CA GLY A 154 -10.40 13.49 -24.07
C GLY A 154 -8.99 13.49 -23.46
N ARG A 155 -8.71 12.64 -22.46
CA ARG A 155 -7.35 12.47 -21.93
C ARG A 155 -6.59 11.37 -22.68
N SER A 156 -5.54 11.78 -23.39
CA SER A 156 -4.58 10.88 -24.03
C SER A 156 -3.48 10.52 -23.03
N CYS A 157 -3.78 9.62 -22.10
CA CYS A 157 -2.81 9.09 -21.15
C CYS A 157 -2.83 7.56 -21.20
N SER A 158 -1.71 6.99 -21.64
CA SER A 158 -1.55 5.54 -21.73
C SER A 158 -1.34 4.93 -20.34
N GLN A 159 -1.65 3.65 -20.16
CA GLN A 159 -1.61 3.02 -18.84
C GLN A 159 -1.06 1.60 -18.91
N THR A 160 -0.20 1.26 -17.95
CA THR A 160 0.29 -0.10 -17.73
C THR A 160 -0.07 -0.53 -16.31
N SER A 161 -0.94 -1.54 -16.20
CA SER A 161 -1.23 -2.20 -14.92
C SER A 161 -0.16 -3.27 -14.65
N ILE A 162 0.51 -3.17 -13.50
CA ILE A 162 1.60 -4.07 -13.12
C ILE A 162 1.20 -4.81 -11.85
N THR A 163 1.19 -6.14 -11.88
CA THR A 163 1.04 -6.94 -10.65
C THR A 163 2.33 -6.85 -9.84
N TYR A 164 2.24 -6.48 -8.57
CA TYR A 164 3.40 -6.21 -7.70
C TYR A 164 4.20 -5.00 -8.20
N GLY A 165 3.50 -3.97 -8.65
CA GLY A 165 4.10 -2.78 -9.23
C GLY A 165 5.06 -2.09 -8.25
N ASP A 166 4.70 -2.03 -6.97
CA ASP A 166 5.51 -1.46 -5.88
C ASP A 166 6.89 -2.15 -5.69
N SER A 167 7.02 -3.38 -6.17
CA SER A 167 8.24 -4.19 -6.07
C SER A 167 9.04 -4.20 -7.37
N LEU A 168 8.49 -3.66 -8.47
CA LEU A 168 9.03 -3.80 -9.83
C LEU A 168 9.27 -2.45 -10.53
N SER A 169 8.51 -1.41 -10.20
CA SER A 169 8.61 -0.07 -10.76
C SER A 169 9.00 0.93 -9.69
N ILE A 170 10.06 1.70 -9.95
CA ILE A 170 10.52 2.74 -9.03
C ILE A 170 9.47 3.84 -8.84
N SER A 171 8.69 4.15 -9.88
CA SER A 171 7.63 5.16 -9.81
C SER A 171 6.48 4.69 -8.92
N ILE A 172 6.04 3.43 -9.05
CA ILE A 172 4.99 2.87 -8.18
C ILE A 172 5.52 2.75 -6.75
N ALA A 173 6.76 2.33 -6.55
CA ALA A 173 7.39 2.27 -5.23
C ALA A 173 7.45 3.66 -4.55
N ALA A 174 7.76 4.72 -5.31
CA ALA A 174 7.74 6.09 -4.83
C ALA A 174 6.34 6.50 -4.35
N ALA A 175 5.31 6.24 -5.17
CA ALA A 175 3.91 6.48 -4.80
C ALA A 175 3.49 5.69 -3.55
N SER A 176 3.88 4.41 -3.46
CA SER A 176 3.63 3.54 -2.30
C SER A 176 4.17 4.13 -1.01
N VAL A 177 5.43 4.57 -1.03
CA VAL A 177 6.10 5.17 0.13
C VAL A 177 5.43 6.48 0.53
N VAL A 178 5.12 7.35 -0.43
CA VAL A 178 4.45 8.64 -0.17
C VAL A 178 3.07 8.42 0.46
N ALA A 179 2.25 7.54 -0.14
CA ALA A 179 0.91 7.23 0.37
C ALA A 179 0.98 6.62 1.77
N LYS A 180 1.91 5.67 1.99
CA LYS A 180 2.10 4.98 3.27
C LYS A 180 2.52 5.93 4.39
N VAL A 181 3.52 6.78 4.16
CA VAL A 181 4.00 7.75 5.17
C VAL A 181 2.90 8.75 5.51
N TYR A 182 2.19 9.25 4.50
CA TYR A 182 1.07 10.16 4.71
C TYR A 182 -0.02 9.51 5.58
N ARG A 183 -0.50 8.33 5.18
CA ARG A 183 -1.58 7.66 5.91
C ARG A 183 -1.16 7.26 7.32
N ASP A 184 0.07 6.81 7.53
CA ASP A 184 0.54 6.42 8.86
C ASP A 184 0.60 7.60 9.82
N LYS A 185 0.96 8.79 9.32
CA LYS A 185 0.91 10.05 10.08
C LYS A 185 -0.52 10.41 10.44
N LEU A 186 -1.44 10.40 9.47
CA LEU A 186 -2.87 10.63 9.70
C LEU A 186 -3.44 9.68 10.76
N MET A 187 -3.08 8.39 10.71
CA MET A 187 -3.56 7.43 11.71
C MET A 187 -2.99 7.69 13.12
N CYS A 188 -1.80 8.26 13.26
CA CYS A 188 -1.29 8.72 14.57
C CYS A 188 -2.06 9.95 15.07
N GLU A 189 -2.43 10.88 14.18
CA GLU A 189 -3.23 12.05 14.53
C GLU A 189 -4.67 11.68 14.90
N LEU A 190 -5.22 10.62 14.31
CA LEU A 190 -6.52 10.09 14.67
C LEU A 190 -6.47 9.27 15.97
N ASP A 191 -5.33 8.68 16.32
CA ASP A 191 -5.13 7.99 17.59
C ASP A 191 -5.30 8.94 18.79
N THR A 192 -4.88 10.20 18.67
CA THR A 192 -5.06 11.18 19.75
C THR A 192 -6.53 11.57 19.94
N GLN A 193 -7.34 11.46 18.88
CA GLN A 193 -8.77 11.75 18.90
C GLN A 193 -9.62 10.53 19.32
N TYR A 194 -9.10 9.32 19.09
CA TYR A 194 -9.75 8.04 19.38
C TYR A 194 -8.76 7.10 20.11
N PRO A 195 -8.31 7.46 21.33
CA PRO A 195 -7.22 6.78 22.03
C PRO A 195 -7.55 5.35 22.43
N GLU A 196 -8.84 4.98 22.47
CA GLU A 196 -9.31 3.66 22.85
C GLU A 196 -8.95 2.58 21.82
N TYR A 197 -8.66 2.97 20.57
CA TYR A 197 -8.56 2.04 19.45
C TYR A 197 -7.13 1.66 19.07
N GLY A 198 -6.08 2.30 19.61
CA GLY A 198 -4.67 1.93 19.34
C GLY A 198 -4.22 2.13 17.87
N LEU A 199 -4.84 3.09 17.17
CA LEU A 199 -4.61 3.43 15.77
C LEU A 199 -3.16 3.78 15.45
N ALA A 200 -2.41 4.38 16.39
CA ALA A 200 -1.00 4.70 16.18
C ALA A 200 -0.15 3.44 15.97
N SER A 201 -0.54 2.30 16.54
CA SER A 201 0.19 1.03 16.40
C SER A 201 -0.19 0.30 15.11
N HIS A 202 -1.46 -0.03 14.94
CA HIS A 202 -1.91 -0.89 13.83
C HIS A 202 -2.56 -0.13 12.67
N LYS A 203 -2.55 1.20 12.67
CA LYS A 203 -2.95 2.05 11.53
C LYS A 203 -4.36 1.75 11.00
N GLY A 204 -5.26 1.36 11.90
CA GLY A 204 -6.64 0.98 11.57
C GLY A 204 -6.83 -0.41 10.96
N TYR A 205 -5.79 -1.26 10.83
CA TYR A 205 -5.98 -2.67 10.47
C TYR A 205 -6.70 -3.45 11.57
N GLY A 206 -7.48 -4.47 11.20
CA GLY A 206 -8.25 -5.30 12.14
C GLY A 206 -7.39 -6.30 12.93
N THR A 207 -6.43 -5.80 13.69
CA THR A 207 -5.60 -6.61 14.59
C THR A 207 -6.40 -7.06 15.82
N PRO A 208 -5.97 -8.08 16.57
CA PRO A 208 -6.68 -8.51 17.78
C PRO A 208 -6.95 -7.36 18.78
N PRO A 209 -6.01 -6.43 19.06
CA PRO A 209 -6.28 -5.26 19.88
C PRO A 209 -7.39 -4.37 19.32
N HIS A 210 -7.37 -4.05 18.01
CA HIS A 210 -8.39 -3.22 17.39
C HIS A 210 -9.78 -3.85 17.46
N LEU A 211 -9.87 -5.17 17.22
CA LEU A 211 -11.12 -5.90 17.31
C LEU A 211 -11.65 -5.98 18.75
N ALA A 212 -10.76 -6.00 19.75
CA ALA A 212 -11.15 -5.94 21.16
C ALA A 212 -11.73 -4.55 21.50
N ALA A 213 -11.01 -3.47 21.16
CA ALA A 213 -11.50 -2.11 21.34
C ALA A 213 -12.84 -1.86 20.64
N LEU A 214 -13.01 -2.39 19.42
CA LEU A 214 -14.26 -2.30 18.67
C LEU A 214 -15.43 -3.00 19.37
N ARG A 215 -15.19 -4.11 20.09
CA ARG A 215 -16.24 -4.79 20.87
C ARG A 215 -16.56 -4.06 22.18
N GLU A 216 -15.57 -3.44 22.79
CA GLU A 216 -15.70 -2.76 24.08
C GLU A 216 -16.33 -1.38 23.94
N HIS A 217 -15.89 -0.60 22.96
CA HIS A 217 -16.27 0.81 22.78
C HIS A 217 -17.25 1.04 21.62
N GLY A 218 -17.53 0.00 20.82
CA GLY A 218 -18.33 0.10 19.61
C GLY A 218 -17.58 0.76 18.45
N PRO A 219 -18.23 0.95 17.28
CA PRO A 219 -17.65 1.67 16.15
C PRO A 219 -17.87 3.19 16.22
N THR A 220 -16.89 3.93 15.72
CA THR A 220 -16.93 5.39 15.52
C THR A 220 -17.46 5.76 14.12
N PRO A 221 -17.71 7.05 13.82
CA PRO A 221 -17.99 7.51 12.46
C PRO A 221 -16.89 7.23 11.44
N LEU A 222 -15.63 7.01 11.88
CA LEU A 222 -14.50 6.71 11.01
C LEU A 222 -14.23 5.20 10.85
N HIS A 223 -15.06 4.33 11.43
CA HIS A 223 -15.05 2.90 11.12
C HIS A 223 -15.88 2.62 9.86
N ARG A 224 -15.35 1.78 8.96
CA ARG A 224 -16.00 1.37 7.71
C ARG A 224 -17.09 0.37 7.99
N ARG A 225 -18.34 0.83 8.04
CA ARG A 225 -19.49 0.03 8.47
C ARG A 225 -19.82 -1.10 7.51
N SER A 226 -19.44 -0.97 6.24
CA SER A 226 -19.58 -2.03 5.24
C SER A 226 -18.61 -3.21 5.46
N PHE A 227 -17.57 -3.05 6.29
CA PHE A 227 -16.59 -4.11 6.53
C PHE A 227 -17.11 -5.07 7.62
N ARG A 228 -17.08 -6.36 7.32
CA ARG A 228 -17.69 -7.41 8.16
C ARG A 228 -17.42 -7.28 9.68
N PRO A 229 -16.18 -7.08 10.17
CA PRO A 229 -15.95 -6.96 11.61
C PRO A 229 -16.67 -5.77 12.26
N VAL A 230 -16.81 -4.66 11.53
CA VAL A 230 -17.51 -3.45 11.98
C VAL A 230 -19.02 -3.64 11.90
N ALA A 231 -19.51 -4.18 10.79
CA ALA A 231 -20.92 -4.51 10.61
C ALA A 231 -21.43 -5.43 11.73
N MET A 232 -20.65 -6.46 12.10
CA MET A 232 -21.03 -7.38 13.17
C MET A 232 -21.04 -6.75 14.55
N ALA A 233 -20.21 -5.73 14.81
CA ALA A 233 -20.22 -4.99 16.08
C ALA A 233 -21.44 -4.06 16.24
N LEU A 234 -22.19 -3.82 15.16
CA LEU A 234 -23.43 -3.03 15.16
C LEU A 234 -24.70 -3.87 15.35
N LEU A 235 -24.58 -5.20 15.30
CA LEU A 235 -25.73 -6.10 15.45
C LEU A 235 -26.02 -6.32 16.95
N PRO A 236 -27.31 -6.38 17.33
CA PRO A 236 -27.75 -6.61 18.71
C PRO A 236 -27.41 -8.01 19.23
#